data_AF-A0A2V8HML5-F1
#
_entry.id   AF-A0A2V8HML5-F1
#
_cell.length_a   1.000
_cell.length_b   1.000
_cell.length_c   1.000
_cell.angle_alpha   90.00
_cell.angle_beta   90.00
_cell.angle_gamma   90.00
#
_symmetry.space_group_name_H-M   'P 1'
#
loop_
_entity.id
_entity.type
_entity.pdbx_description
1 polymer ?
#
loop_
_entity_poly.entity_id
_entity_poly.type
_entity_poly.pdbx_seq_one_letter_code
_entity_poly.pdbx_strand_id
1 'polypeptide(L)'
;MTPRWVTVCDAAAVAFAALGALVGLFGRFTITPGLRVAMPSPLRIFFIAAAIVAIRHAAHPKYPLHRRLAGWLRSAVATDRSRAAAAALASRVVVLIAGYFAVMTIGVAEPVGFQLSADPLTNLPARFDAGWYGGIAIDGYYFQHRFDVQQNIAFFPAFPMTMRAVGHAAGAFERGVPHDARIARALWGGVLISIGAFAWAAWYLTAIARDDLGDERAFAAVLLLAAYPFAVFFSAPYTESLFLVASIGAWYHFRRHERIRASGWGLLAGLTRPNGFFLSVPLGLIALSPLLRRRATRDAGRGTRDAGRGTRDQGPGTRDLLVSATPAIGMLIYSAYIKHLTGAWFGWVRLHAAWGRTYSTPVTRAFSWPPGDGLLAAAGTSPFDALNALGLIFAVALLWPVLRRVGIPWAVFVLLNIVPPFLSGGLLSLGRLTSTQFPLFLALAAVLPPRAVGPWLVAFAIFQGLIAALFFTWRPMF
;
A
#
# COMPACT_ATOMS: atom_id res chain seq x y z
N MET A 1 40.35 2.96 -6.81
CA MET A 1 39.11 2.15 -6.92
C MET A 1 39.10 1.10 -5.84
N THR A 2 37.98 0.89 -5.14
CA THR A 2 37.89 -0.14 -4.09
C THR A 2 37.78 -1.53 -4.74
N PRO A 3 38.57 -2.54 -4.33
CA PRO A 3 38.45 -3.88 -4.89
C PRO A 3 37.03 -4.45 -4.72
N ARG A 4 36.55 -5.22 -5.71
CA ARG A 4 35.20 -5.80 -5.69
C ARG A 4 34.99 -6.68 -4.45
N TRP A 5 35.98 -7.47 -4.04
CA TRP A 5 35.89 -8.35 -2.87
C TRP A 5 35.64 -7.57 -1.55
N VAL A 6 36.24 -6.40 -1.38
CA VAL A 6 36.00 -5.52 -0.21
C VAL A 6 34.54 -5.10 -0.16
N THR A 7 33.95 -4.76 -1.30
CA THR A 7 32.52 -4.39 -1.42
C THR A 7 31.60 -5.55 -1.09
N VAL A 8 31.93 -6.76 -1.55
CA VAL A 8 31.18 -7.97 -1.24
C VAL A 8 31.26 -8.29 0.26
N CYS A 9 32.44 -8.22 0.87
CA CYS A 9 32.61 -8.41 2.31
C CYS A 9 31.84 -7.38 3.13
N ASP A 10 31.88 -6.10 2.75
CA ASP A 10 31.12 -5.06 3.44
C ASP A 10 29.60 -5.29 3.33
N ALA A 11 29.11 -5.67 2.16
CA ALA A 11 27.70 -5.97 1.94
C ALA A 11 27.27 -7.22 2.74
N ALA A 12 28.11 -8.26 2.75
CA ALA A 12 27.89 -9.46 3.53
C ALA A 12 27.87 -9.15 5.04
N ALA A 13 28.80 -8.35 5.55
CA ALA A 13 28.82 -7.94 6.95
C ALA A 13 27.53 -7.21 7.36
N VAL A 14 27.05 -6.28 6.52
CA VAL A 14 25.78 -5.58 6.77
C VAL A 14 24.60 -6.55 6.70
N ALA A 15 24.58 -7.46 5.73
CA ALA A 15 23.52 -8.47 5.60
C ALA A 15 23.47 -9.41 6.80
N PHE A 16 24.63 -9.89 7.28
CA PHE A 16 24.70 -10.71 8.48
C PHE A 16 24.32 -9.91 9.73
N ALA A 17 24.76 -8.66 9.89
CA ALA A 17 24.33 -7.83 11.02
C ALA A 17 22.82 -7.60 11.03
N ALA A 18 22.22 -7.32 9.85
CA ALA A 18 20.78 -7.19 9.69
C ALA A 18 20.06 -8.52 9.99
N LEU A 19 20.56 -9.65 9.48
CA LEU A 19 20.04 -10.98 9.76
C LEU A 19 20.14 -11.32 11.26
N GLY A 20 21.23 -10.93 11.93
CA GLY A 20 21.42 -11.13 13.37
C GLY A 20 20.42 -10.33 14.18
N ALA A 21 20.15 -9.08 13.78
CA ALA A 21 19.10 -8.27 14.37
C ALA A 21 17.71 -8.87 14.12
N LEU A 22 17.42 -9.33 12.90
CA LEU A 22 16.17 -10.01 12.58
C LEU A 22 16.00 -11.29 13.41
N VAL A 23 17.03 -12.14 13.51
CA VAL A 23 16.99 -13.37 14.33
C VAL A 23 16.85 -13.05 15.82
N GLY A 24 17.46 -11.96 16.29
CA GLY A 24 17.32 -11.48 17.66
C GLY A 24 15.91 -10.98 17.97
N LEU A 25 15.25 -10.32 17.01
CA LEU A 25 13.92 -9.73 17.16
C LEU A 25 12.79 -10.73 16.92
N PHE A 26 12.95 -11.65 15.96
CA PHE A 26 11.88 -12.53 15.46
C PHE A 26 12.14 -14.03 15.72
N GLY A 27 13.28 -14.37 16.33
CA GLY A 27 13.66 -15.75 16.61
C GLY A 27 14.32 -16.47 15.44
N ARG A 28 14.47 -17.80 15.55
CA ARG A 28 15.20 -18.61 14.57
C ARG A 28 14.46 -18.67 13.23
N PHE A 29 15.19 -18.44 12.15
CA PHE A 29 14.74 -18.64 10.77
C PHE A 29 15.47 -19.83 10.14
N THR A 30 14.78 -20.61 9.31
CA THR A 30 15.41 -21.63 8.48
C THR A 30 15.16 -21.29 7.01
N ILE A 31 16.23 -20.96 6.29
CA ILE A 31 16.17 -20.69 4.85
C ILE A 31 16.22 -22.04 4.11
N THR A 32 15.31 -22.33 3.18
CA THR A 32 15.24 -23.61 2.41
C THR A 32 15.02 -23.37 0.90
N PRO A 33 15.23 -24.35 -0.02
CA PRO A 33 15.52 -25.79 0.16
C PRO A 33 16.92 -26.24 -0.35
N GLY A 34 17.49 -27.24 0.34
CA GLY A 34 18.73 -27.95 -0.07
C GLY A 34 19.86 -27.90 0.96
N LEU A 35 20.02 -26.78 1.65
CA LEU A 35 21.00 -26.60 2.73
C LEU A 35 20.25 -26.18 4.00
N ARG A 36 20.07 -27.09 4.96
CA ARG A 36 19.51 -26.72 6.28
C ARG A 36 20.55 -25.94 7.05
N VAL A 37 20.57 -24.62 6.88
CA VAL A 37 21.33 -23.73 7.78
C VAL A 37 20.37 -23.27 8.87
N ALA A 38 20.21 -24.09 9.90
CA ALA A 38 19.60 -23.64 11.15
C ALA A 38 20.62 -22.72 11.83
N MET A 39 20.36 -21.41 11.91
CA MET A 39 21.22 -20.48 12.65
C MET A 39 20.64 -20.28 14.05
N PRO A 40 21.19 -20.92 15.10
CA PRO A 40 20.48 -21.06 16.36
C PRO A 40 20.64 -19.87 17.32
N SER A 41 21.57 -18.94 17.04
CA SER A 41 21.91 -17.84 17.94
C SER A 41 22.23 -16.54 17.19
N PRO A 42 21.55 -15.43 17.49
CA PRO A 42 21.86 -14.12 16.90
C PRO A 42 23.30 -13.68 17.22
N LEU A 43 23.85 -14.08 18.38
CA LEU A 43 25.24 -13.81 18.74
C LEU A 43 26.24 -14.42 17.76
N ARG A 44 25.98 -15.63 17.25
CA ARG A 44 26.84 -16.25 16.22
C ARG A 44 26.79 -15.48 14.91
N ILE A 45 25.63 -14.94 14.57
CA ILE A 45 25.44 -14.15 13.35
C ILE A 45 26.16 -12.80 13.46
N PHE A 46 26.02 -12.12 14.60
CA PHE A 46 26.78 -10.91 14.90
C PHE A 46 28.29 -11.18 14.94
N PHE A 47 28.71 -12.33 15.46
CA PHE A 47 30.11 -12.75 15.43
C PHE A 47 30.62 -12.94 14.00
N ILE A 48 29.85 -13.58 13.11
CA ILE A 48 30.20 -13.70 11.69
C ILE A 48 30.30 -12.32 11.05
N ALA A 49 29.35 -11.41 11.30
CA ALA A 49 29.42 -10.05 10.79
C ALA A 49 30.69 -9.33 11.29
N ALA A 50 30.99 -9.41 12.59
CA ALA A 50 32.18 -8.83 13.20
C ALA A 50 33.48 -9.42 12.64
N ALA A 51 33.53 -10.75 12.44
CA ALA A 51 34.68 -11.44 11.86
C ALA A 51 34.91 -11.03 10.41
N ILE A 52 33.85 -10.93 9.60
CA ILE A 52 33.96 -10.41 8.22
C ILE A 52 34.52 -8.99 8.24
N VAL A 53 34.01 -8.11 9.12
CA VAL A 53 34.52 -6.74 9.25
C VAL A 53 35.98 -6.71 9.69
N ALA A 54 36.37 -7.51 10.68
CA ALA A 54 37.72 -7.57 11.21
C ALA A 54 38.72 -8.06 10.16
N ILE A 55 38.45 -9.20 9.51
CA ILE A 55 39.29 -9.79 8.46
C ILE A 55 39.43 -8.82 7.29
N ARG A 56 38.30 -8.28 6.81
CA ARG A 56 38.29 -7.31 5.72
C ARG A 56 39.04 -6.03 6.10
N HIS A 57 38.91 -5.54 7.33
CA HIS A 57 39.57 -4.31 7.77
C HIS A 57 41.08 -4.52 7.92
N ALA A 58 41.52 -5.66 8.45
CA ALA A 58 42.92 -6.04 8.52
C ALA A 58 43.56 -6.12 7.12
N ALA A 59 42.87 -6.73 6.15
CA ALA A 59 43.37 -6.85 4.78
C ALA A 59 43.27 -5.55 3.96
N HIS A 60 42.32 -4.66 4.26
CA HIS A 60 42.16 -3.39 3.53
C HIS A 60 41.68 -2.23 4.44
N PRO A 61 42.59 -1.60 5.22
CA PRO A 61 42.21 -0.60 6.24
C PRO A 61 41.68 0.72 5.68
N LYS A 62 42.11 1.13 4.47
CA LYS A 62 41.91 2.48 3.88
C LYS A 62 40.45 2.96 3.73
N TYR A 63 39.45 2.09 3.94
CA TYR A 63 38.03 2.47 3.88
C TYR A 63 37.24 1.74 4.96
N PRO A 64 37.16 2.20 6.21
CA PRO A 64 36.44 1.47 7.25
C PRO A 64 34.93 1.35 6.91
N LEU A 65 34.30 0.25 7.37
CA LEU A 65 32.90 -0.09 7.03
C LEU A 65 31.95 1.08 7.30
N HIS A 66 32.10 1.79 8.43
CA HIS A 66 31.23 2.91 8.79
C HIS A 66 31.26 4.05 7.75
N ARG A 67 32.42 4.39 7.16
CA ARG A 67 32.52 5.42 6.10
C ARG A 67 31.87 4.96 4.80
N ARG A 68 31.96 3.67 4.49
CA ARG A 68 31.29 3.08 3.32
C ARG A 68 29.80 2.99 3.51
N LEU A 69 29.34 2.58 4.68
CA LEU A 69 27.93 2.61 5.05
C LEU A 69 27.39 4.04 4.95
N ALA A 70 28.11 5.03 5.47
CA ALA A 70 27.74 6.44 5.30
C ALA A 70 27.74 6.89 3.83
N GLY A 71 28.65 6.37 3.00
CA GLY A 71 28.65 6.60 1.55
C GLY A 71 27.45 5.96 0.85
N TRP A 72 27.13 4.71 1.18
CA TRP A 72 25.99 3.97 0.65
C TRP A 72 24.69 4.62 1.06
N LEU A 73 24.53 4.99 2.33
CA LEU A 73 23.37 5.72 2.83
C LEU A 73 23.21 7.05 2.09
N ARG A 74 24.28 7.83 1.93
CA ARG A 74 24.25 9.08 1.13
C ARG A 74 23.86 8.82 -0.32
N SER A 75 24.40 7.78 -0.95
CA SER A 75 24.03 7.40 -2.33
C SER A 75 22.60 6.89 -2.45
N ALA A 76 22.09 6.22 -1.41
CA ALA A 76 20.74 5.67 -1.36
C ALA A 76 19.69 6.78 -1.30
N VAL A 77 20.03 7.99 -0.83
CA VAL A 77 19.17 9.18 -0.89
C VAL A 77 19.67 10.27 -1.85
N ALA A 78 20.58 9.92 -2.76
CA ALA A 78 21.18 10.90 -3.68
C ALA A 78 20.20 11.45 -4.72
N THR A 79 19.12 10.72 -5.01
CA THR A 79 18.05 11.21 -5.90
C THR A 79 16.83 11.56 -5.09
N ASP A 80 16.02 12.54 -5.50
CA ASP A 80 14.84 12.88 -4.71
C ASP A 80 13.80 11.75 -4.67
N ARG A 81 13.77 10.87 -5.69
CA ARG A 81 12.92 9.67 -5.66
C ARG A 81 13.36 8.71 -4.55
N SER A 82 14.67 8.53 -4.39
CA SER A 82 15.21 7.62 -3.38
C SER A 82 15.20 8.25 -1.98
N ARG A 83 15.32 9.59 -1.88
CA ARG A 83 15.04 10.36 -0.65
C ARG A 83 13.58 10.22 -0.23
N ALA A 84 12.63 10.31 -1.17
CA ALA A 84 11.21 10.13 -0.92
C ALA A 84 10.88 8.70 -0.45
N ALA A 85 11.45 7.69 -1.10
CA ALA A 85 11.32 6.29 -0.67
C ALA A 85 11.90 6.07 0.74
N ALA A 86 13.06 6.67 1.06
CA ALA A 86 13.65 6.59 2.39
C ALA A 86 12.80 7.28 3.47
N ALA A 87 12.24 8.46 3.16
CA ALA A 87 11.32 9.15 4.06
C ALA A 87 10.04 8.33 4.30
N ALA A 88 9.51 7.71 3.24
CA ALA A 88 8.40 6.78 3.32
C ALA A 88 8.72 5.60 4.25
N LEU A 89 9.87 4.93 4.07
CA LEU A 89 10.32 3.84 4.97
C LEU A 89 10.42 4.30 6.42
N ALA A 90 11.12 5.41 6.67
CA ALA A 90 11.31 5.95 8.01
C ALA A 90 9.97 6.25 8.71
N SER A 91 9.01 6.83 7.98
CA SER A 91 7.68 7.14 8.52
C SER A 91 6.91 5.89 8.98
N ARG A 92 7.11 4.74 8.32
CA ARG A 92 6.46 3.48 8.73
C ARG A 92 7.09 2.88 9.98
N VAL A 93 8.41 2.97 10.11
CA VAL A 93 9.11 2.55 11.34
C VAL A 93 8.62 3.37 12.54
N VAL A 94 8.46 4.68 12.39
CA VAL A 94 7.91 5.56 13.45
C VAL A 94 6.49 5.15 13.83
N VAL A 95 5.63 4.84 12.86
CA VAL A 95 4.25 4.37 13.13
C VAL A 95 4.24 3.05 13.90
N LEU A 96 5.11 2.09 13.55
CA LEU A 96 5.22 0.82 14.27
C LEU A 96 5.72 1.02 15.70
N ILE A 97 6.70 1.91 15.91
CA ILE A 97 7.19 2.26 17.25
C ILE A 97 6.07 2.89 18.08
N ALA A 98 5.34 3.85 17.51
CA ALA A 98 4.19 4.47 18.17
C ALA A 98 3.11 3.44 18.52
N GLY A 99 2.81 2.51 17.60
CA GLY A 99 1.88 1.40 17.83
C GLY A 99 2.32 0.47 18.94
N TYR A 100 3.61 0.09 18.97
CA TYR A 100 4.18 -0.74 20.03
C TYR A 100 4.08 -0.05 21.39
N PHE A 101 4.49 1.22 21.49
CA PHE A 101 4.37 1.96 22.75
C PHE A 101 2.91 2.16 23.17
N ALA A 102 1.99 2.40 22.23
CA ALA A 102 0.57 2.47 22.54
C ALA A 102 0.05 1.16 23.14
N VAL A 103 0.43 0.00 22.59
CA VAL A 103 0.09 -1.30 23.19
C VAL A 103 0.65 -1.44 24.60
N MET A 104 1.89 -1.01 24.83
CA MET A 104 2.55 -1.13 26.13
C MET A 104 2.02 -0.17 27.20
N THR A 105 1.62 1.04 26.83
CA THR A 105 1.24 2.10 27.79
C THR A 105 -0.27 2.26 27.95
N ILE A 106 -1.04 2.09 26.88
CA ILE A 106 -2.51 2.23 26.88
C ILE A 106 -3.18 0.86 27.09
N GLY A 107 -2.54 -0.22 26.63
CA GLY A 107 -3.13 -1.56 26.65
C GLY A 107 -4.11 -1.80 25.51
N VAL A 108 -4.39 -3.09 25.28
CA VAL A 108 -5.32 -3.56 24.25
C VAL A 108 -6.75 -3.50 24.80
N ALA A 109 -7.68 -2.94 24.03
CA ALA A 109 -9.09 -2.88 24.38
C ALA A 109 -9.78 -4.23 24.16
N GLU A 110 -10.70 -4.57 25.07
CA GLU A 110 -11.59 -5.72 24.94
C GLU A 110 -12.89 -5.34 24.22
N PRO A 111 -13.50 -6.24 23.43
CA PRO A 111 -13.04 -7.60 23.15
C PRO A 111 -11.92 -7.64 22.10
N VAL A 112 -10.88 -8.44 22.37
CA VAL A 112 -9.84 -8.72 21.38
C VAL A 112 -10.37 -9.66 20.30
N GLY A 113 -10.26 -9.26 19.02
CA GLY A 113 -10.75 -10.11 17.92
C GLY A 113 -9.98 -11.41 17.76
N PHE A 114 -8.65 -11.35 17.82
CA PHE A 114 -7.77 -12.52 17.90
C PHE A 114 -6.39 -12.14 18.46
N GLN A 115 -5.71 -13.12 19.06
CA GLN A 115 -4.37 -12.95 19.63
C GLN A 115 -3.52 -14.18 19.28
N LEU A 116 -2.33 -13.95 18.73
CA LEU A 116 -1.40 -15.00 18.28
C LEU A 116 -0.26 -15.25 19.27
N SER A 117 -0.01 -14.29 20.17
CA SER A 117 1.06 -14.39 21.16
C SER A 117 0.77 -13.48 22.35
N ALA A 118 1.25 -13.87 23.53
CA ALA A 118 1.30 -13.01 24.71
C ALA A 118 2.38 -11.92 24.56
N ASP A 119 3.41 -12.15 23.74
CA ASP A 119 4.43 -11.15 23.44
C ASP A 119 3.85 -10.01 22.58
N PRO A 120 3.84 -8.75 23.09
CA PRO A 120 3.25 -7.62 22.38
C PRO A 120 3.88 -7.34 21.02
N LEU A 121 5.18 -7.58 20.86
CA LEU A 121 5.87 -7.36 19.59
C LEU A 121 5.41 -8.38 18.54
N THR A 122 5.47 -9.66 18.86
CA THR A 122 5.00 -10.74 17.97
C THR A 122 3.53 -10.53 17.59
N ASN A 123 2.70 -10.09 18.54
CA ASN A 123 1.27 -9.88 18.33
C ASN A 123 0.92 -8.50 17.72
N LEU A 124 1.88 -7.59 17.52
CA LEU A 124 1.61 -6.22 17.05
C LEU A 124 0.87 -6.18 15.70
N PRO A 125 1.21 -7.01 14.68
CA PRO A 125 0.51 -7.00 13.40
C PRO A 125 -0.88 -7.66 13.42
N ALA A 126 -1.23 -8.37 14.49
CA ALA A 126 -2.46 -9.17 14.60
C ALA A 126 -3.69 -8.29 14.87
N ARG A 127 -4.11 -7.50 13.88
CA ARG A 127 -5.20 -6.52 14.01
C ARG A 127 -6.23 -6.66 12.88
N PHE A 128 -7.51 -6.75 13.26
CA PHE A 128 -8.66 -6.74 12.35
C PHE A 128 -8.45 -7.63 11.10
N ASP A 129 -8.39 -7.05 9.90
CA ASP A 129 -8.30 -7.79 8.64
C ASP A 129 -7.00 -8.59 8.46
N ALA A 130 -5.98 -8.31 9.28
CA ALA A 130 -4.74 -9.08 9.28
C ALA A 130 -5.02 -10.58 9.48
N GLY A 131 -6.00 -10.92 10.31
CA GLY A 131 -6.40 -12.32 10.55
C GLY A 131 -6.86 -13.01 9.27
N TRP A 132 -7.67 -12.32 8.45
CA TRP A 132 -8.14 -12.84 7.17
C TRP A 132 -6.99 -13.07 6.19
N TYR A 133 -6.09 -12.11 6.03
CA TYR A 133 -4.94 -12.25 5.13
C TYR A 133 -3.96 -13.33 5.61
N GLY A 134 -3.70 -13.41 6.92
CA GLY A 134 -2.86 -14.44 7.53
C GLY A 134 -3.44 -15.84 7.35
N GLY A 135 -4.74 -16.02 7.60
CA GLY A 135 -5.45 -17.27 7.38
C GLY A 135 -5.42 -17.70 5.91
N ILE A 136 -5.63 -16.79 4.95
CA ILE A 136 -5.49 -17.14 3.52
C ILE A 136 -4.04 -17.53 3.18
N ALA A 137 -3.06 -16.83 3.74
CA ALA A 137 -1.66 -17.11 3.47
C ALA A 137 -1.22 -18.51 3.98
N ILE A 138 -1.72 -18.92 5.14
CA ILE A 138 -1.35 -20.20 5.78
C ILE A 138 -2.29 -21.35 5.39
N ASP A 139 -3.60 -21.15 5.51
CA ASP A 139 -4.64 -22.19 5.39
C ASP A 139 -5.34 -22.18 4.03
N GLY A 140 -5.32 -21.04 3.33
CA GLY A 140 -5.97 -20.87 2.03
C GLY A 140 -7.42 -20.40 2.13
N TYR A 141 -8.11 -20.39 0.99
CA TYR A 141 -9.52 -19.98 0.92
C TYR A 141 -10.45 -21.10 1.37
N TYR A 142 -11.53 -20.73 2.06
CA TYR A 142 -12.59 -21.66 2.43
C TYR A 142 -13.96 -21.07 2.15
N PHE A 143 -14.96 -21.94 1.97
CA PHE A 143 -16.35 -21.53 1.76
C PHE A 143 -17.30 -22.47 2.51
N GLN A 144 -18.16 -21.89 3.34
CA GLN A 144 -19.13 -22.60 4.18
C GLN A 144 -20.51 -22.73 3.52
N HIS A 145 -20.59 -22.68 2.19
CA HIS A 145 -21.85 -22.79 1.42
C HIS A 145 -22.93 -21.73 1.74
N ARG A 146 -22.54 -20.62 2.40
CA ARG A 146 -23.44 -19.50 2.69
C ARG A 146 -22.75 -18.16 2.48
N PHE A 147 -23.53 -17.10 2.27
CA PHE A 147 -23.03 -15.73 2.02
C PHE A 147 -23.42 -14.71 3.10
N ASP A 148 -24.16 -15.15 4.12
CA ASP A 148 -24.63 -14.37 5.26
C ASP A 148 -23.60 -14.27 6.39
N VAL A 149 -22.53 -15.07 6.35
CA VAL A 149 -21.46 -15.11 7.36
C VAL A 149 -20.13 -14.65 6.78
N GLN A 150 -19.37 -13.87 7.56
CA GLN A 150 -18.05 -13.38 7.20
C GLN A 150 -17.07 -14.51 6.94
N GLN A 151 -16.40 -14.47 5.78
CA GLN A 151 -15.50 -15.50 5.30
C GLN A 151 -14.37 -14.90 4.46
N ASN A 152 -13.30 -15.65 4.27
CA ASN A 152 -12.10 -15.09 3.65
C ASN A 152 -12.18 -14.87 2.12
N ILE A 153 -13.24 -15.33 1.45
CA ILE A 153 -13.43 -15.14 0.00
C ILE A 153 -13.68 -13.67 -0.43
N ALA A 154 -14.01 -12.76 0.50
CA ALA A 154 -14.09 -11.32 0.20
C ALA A 154 -12.71 -10.68 -0.06
N PHE A 155 -11.62 -11.33 0.35
CA PHE A 155 -10.27 -10.79 0.30
C PHE A 155 -9.53 -11.29 -0.94
N PHE A 156 -9.05 -10.35 -1.74
CA PHE A 156 -8.42 -10.64 -3.03
C PHE A 156 -6.99 -11.22 -2.88
N PRO A 157 -6.51 -12.00 -3.87
CA PRO A 157 -5.43 -12.96 -3.64
C PRO A 157 -4.02 -12.37 -3.67
N ALA A 158 -3.76 -11.24 -4.36
CA ALA A 158 -2.38 -10.80 -4.61
C ALA A 158 -1.59 -10.59 -3.31
N PHE A 159 -2.19 -9.94 -2.32
CA PHE A 159 -1.54 -9.65 -1.04
C PHE A 159 -1.28 -10.92 -0.20
N PRO A 160 -2.29 -11.75 0.16
CA PRO A 160 -2.05 -12.94 0.96
C PRO A 160 -1.20 -14.00 0.24
N MET A 161 -1.23 -14.09 -1.10
CA MET A 161 -0.32 -14.98 -1.82
C MET A 161 1.13 -14.47 -1.78
N THR A 162 1.35 -13.15 -1.79
CA THR A 162 2.69 -12.58 -1.56
C THR A 162 3.15 -12.83 -0.12
N MET A 163 2.26 -12.69 0.86
CA MET A 163 2.54 -13.06 2.26
C MET A 163 2.90 -14.54 2.39
N ARG A 164 2.21 -15.43 1.67
CA ARG A 164 2.53 -16.86 1.65
C ARG A 164 3.95 -17.12 1.15
N ALA A 165 4.34 -16.49 0.05
CA ALA A 165 5.68 -16.61 -0.50
C ALA A 165 6.76 -16.11 0.47
N VAL A 166 6.55 -14.95 1.10
CA VAL A 166 7.46 -14.42 2.14
C VAL A 166 7.45 -15.31 3.39
N GLY A 167 6.28 -15.83 3.77
CA GLY A 167 6.11 -16.77 4.88
C GLY A 167 6.89 -18.07 4.68
N HIS A 168 6.95 -18.60 3.45
CA HIS A 168 7.83 -19.72 3.12
C HIS A 168 9.30 -19.40 3.38
N ALA A 169 9.78 -18.23 2.94
CA ALA A 169 11.16 -17.80 3.18
C ALA A 169 11.45 -17.53 4.68
N ALA A 170 10.43 -17.10 5.44
CA ALA A 170 10.50 -16.86 6.87
C ALA A 170 10.27 -18.12 7.73
N GLY A 171 10.15 -19.30 7.12
CA GLY A 171 10.01 -20.56 7.85
C GLY A 171 8.61 -20.84 8.41
N ALA A 172 7.57 -20.14 7.94
CA ALA A 172 6.20 -20.34 8.43
C ALA A 172 5.66 -21.76 8.13
N PHE A 173 6.22 -22.47 7.15
CA PHE A 173 5.75 -23.81 6.75
C PHE A 173 6.69 -24.93 7.23
N GLU A 174 7.62 -24.64 8.14
CA GLU A 174 8.52 -25.65 8.71
C GLU A 174 7.77 -26.65 9.60
N ARG A 175 8.27 -27.90 9.63
CA ARG A 175 7.71 -28.95 10.49
C ARG A 175 7.91 -28.58 11.96
N GLY A 176 6.87 -28.74 12.77
CA GLY A 176 6.90 -28.46 14.21
C GLY A 176 6.63 -27.01 14.61
N VAL A 177 6.44 -26.08 13.65
CA VAL A 177 6.03 -24.71 13.97
C VAL A 177 4.53 -24.68 14.30
N PRO A 178 4.11 -24.23 15.49
CA PRO A 178 2.70 -24.10 15.87
C PRO A 178 1.94 -23.14 14.95
N HIS A 179 0.65 -23.38 14.73
CA HIS A 179 -0.17 -22.63 13.77
C HIS A 179 -0.12 -21.11 13.99
N ASP A 180 -0.30 -20.64 15.23
CA ASP A 180 -0.25 -19.21 15.57
C ASP A 180 1.08 -18.56 15.21
N ALA A 181 2.19 -19.28 15.43
CA ALA A 181 3.52 -18.80 15.05
C ALA A 181 3.70 -18.73 13.52
N ARG A 182 3.04 -19.61 12.75
CA ARG A 182 3.02 -19.52 11.28
C ARG A 182 2.31 -18.27 10.82
N ILE A 183 1.13 -17.99 11.39
CA ILE A 183 0.37 -16.78 11.09
C ILE A 183 1.18 -15.56 11.49
N ALA A 184 1.75 -15.50 12.70
CA ALA A 184 2.55 -14.37 13.15
C ALA A 184 3.73 -14.06 12.21
N ARG A 185 4.45 -15.10 11.75
CA ARG A 185 5.52 -14.96 10.73
C ARG A 185 4.99 -14.41 9.41
N ALA A 186 3.85 -14.92 8.93
CA ALA A 186 3.21 -14.42 7.71
C ALA A 186 2.74 -12.96 7.85
N LEU A 187 2.21 -12.56 9.02
CA LEU A 187 1.77 -11.19 9.27
C LEU A 187 2.97 -10.23 9.29
N TRP A 188 4.08 -10.58 9.94
CA TRP A 188 5.30 -9.76 9.86
C TRP A 188 5.85 -9.69 8.43
N GLY A 189 5.78 -10.79 7.67
CA GLY A 189 6.03 -10.77 6.23
C GLY A 189 5.13 -9.77 5.49
N GLY A 190 3.84 -9.74 5.83
CA GLY A 190 2.87 -8.77 5.33
C GLY A 190 3.23 -7.32 5.67
N VAL A 191 3.69 -7.04 6.89
CA VAL A 191 4.17 -5.70 7.28
C VAL A 191 5.36 -5.28 6.42
N LEU A 192 6.35 -6.15 6.23
CA LEU A 192 7.51 -5.86 5.38
C LEU A 192 7.11 -5.61 3.91
N ILE A 193 6.17 -6.41 3.39
CA ILE A 193 5.59 -6.20 2.06
C ILE A 193 4.93 -4.83 1.98
N SER A 194 4.10 -4.45 2.97
CA SER A 194 3.41 -3.16 2.99
C SER A 194 4.38 -1.98 3.04
N ILE A 195 5.43 -2.06 3.85
CA ILE A 195 6.43 -1.01 3.98
C ILE A 195 7.25 -0.87 2.68
N GLY A 196 7.69 -2.00 2.11
CA GLY A 196 8.43 -2.02 0.85
C GLY A 196 7.59 -1.51 -0.33
N ALA A 197 6.33 -1.95 -0.42
CA ALA A 197 5.39 -1.50 -1.44
C ALA A 197 5.09 0.00 -1.31
N PHE A 198 4.94 0.53 -0.08
CA PHE A 198 4.73 1.96 0.13
C PHE A 198 5.97 2.79 -0.26
N ALA A 199 7.18 2.32 0.06
CA ALA A 199 8.41 2.98 -0.37
C ALA A 199 8.55 3.01 -1.90
N TRP A 200 8.14 1.93 -2.57
CA TRP A 200 8.13 1.88 -4.03
C TRP A 200 7.02 2.76 -4.63
N ALA A 201 5.85 2.80 -4.00
CA ALA A 201 4.80 3.75 -4.35
C ALA A 201 5.29 5.20 -4.25
N ALA A 202 6.01 5.55 -3.17
CA ALA A 202 6.60 6.87 -2.98
C ALA A 202 7.61 7.20 -4.10
N TRP A 203 8.44 6.23 -4.51
CA TRP A 203 9.36 6.40 -5.64
C TRP A 203 8.62 6.74 -6.94
N TYR A 204 7.56 5.99 -7.28
CA TYR A 204 6.75 6.28 -8.48
C TYR A 204 5.96 7.58 -8.34
N LEU A 205 5.44 7.88 -7.15
CA LEU A 205 4.68 9.10 -6.90
C LEU A 205 5.56 10.33 -7.08
N THR A 206 6.79 10.32 -6.57
CA THR A 206 7.76 11.40 -6.83
C THR A 206 8.05 11.52 -8.32
N ALA A 207 8.13 10.42 -9.06
CA ALA A 207 8.35 10.47 -10.49
C ALA A 207 7.18 11.16 -11.23
N ILE A 208 5.94 10.79 -10.94
CA ILE A 208 4.75 11.44 -11.53
C ILE A 208 4.64 12.90 -11.08
N ALA A 209 4.79 13.16 -9.80
CA ALA A 209 4.64 14.49 -9.24
C ALA A 209 5.70 15.46 -9.77
N ARG A 210 6.91 14.98 -10.09
CA ARG A 210 7.94 15.79 -10.74
C ARG A 210 7.54 16.22 -12.13
N ASP A 211 7.06 15.27 -12.92
CA ASP A 211 6.63 15.53 -14.31
C ASP A 211 5.50 16.56 -14.34
N ASP A 212 4.60 16.53 -13.35
CA ASP A 212 3.39 17.37 -13.33
C ASP A 212 3.51 18.64 -12.45
N LEU A 213 4.33 18.67 -11.39
CA LEU A 213 4.37 19.74 -10.38
C LEU A 213 5.76 20.33 -10.08
N GLY A 214 6.85 19.72 -10.55
CA GLY A 214 8.24 20.10 -10.20
C GLY A 214 8.77 19.49 -8.89
N ASP A 215 10.08 19.66 -8.64
CA ASP A 215 10.82 18.90 -7.62
C ASP A 215 10.38 19.13 -6.16
N GLU A 216 10.26 20.38 -5.74
CA GLU A 216 9.89 20.70 -4.35
C GLU A 216 8.49 20.17 -4.00
N ARG A 217 7.54 20.36 -4.93
CA ARG A 217 6.15 19.92 -4.76
C ARG A 217 6.02 18.41 -4.84
N ALA A 218 6.87 17.74 -5.62
CA ALA A 218 6.90 16.29 -5.69
C ALA A 218 7.29 15.64 -4.37
N PHE A 219 8.29 16.21 -3.67
CA PHE A 219 8.67 15.72 -2.35
C PHE A 219 7.55 16.00 -1.32
N ALA A 220 6.94 17.20 -1.37
CA ALA A 220 5.83 17.55 -0.50
C ALA A 220 4.62 16.58 -0.65
N ALA A 221 4.27 16.18 -1.88
CA ALA A 221 3.19 15.22 -2.12
C ALA A 221 3.42 13.87 -1.41
N VAL A 222 4.67 13.37 -1.44
CA VAL A 222 5.03 12.13 -0.74
C VAL A 222 5.00 12.31 0.77
N LEU A 223 5.54 13.41 1.29
CA LEU A 223 5.53 13.67 2.73
C LEU A 223 4.09 13.79 3.27
N LEU A 224 3.22 14.48 2.55
CA LEU A 224 1.81 14.65 2.91
C LEU A 224 1.08 13.30 2.90
N LEU A 225 1.32 12.46 1.89
CA LEU A 225 0.79 11.09 1.87
C LEU A 225 1.35 10.24 3.01
N ALA A 226 2.65 10.34 3.29
CA ALA A 226 3.31 9.56 4.33
C ALA A 226 2.80 9.94 5.73
N ALA A 227 2.58 11.23 5.99
CA ALA A 227 2.08 11.73 7.26
C ALA A 227 0.55 11.56 7.42
N TYR A 228 -0.20 11.36 6.32
CA TYR A 228 -1.66 11.32 6.32
C TYR A 228 -2.24 10.46 7.45
N PRO A 229 -3.33 10.87 8.11
CA PRO A 229 -3.84 10.16 9.29
C PRO A 229 -4.06 8.66 9.07
N PHE A 230 -4.64 8.28 7.92
CA PHE A 230 -4.90 6.87 7.60
C PHE A 230 -3.75 6.16 6.87
N ALA A 231 -2.59 6.81 6.70
CA ALA A 231 -1.38 6.14 6.19
C ALA A 231 -0.80 5.12 7.20
N VAL A 232 -1.39 4.99 8.40
CA VAL A 232 -1.13 3.88 9.33
C VAL A 232 -1.28 2.52 8.65
N PHE A 233 -2.25 2.37 7.74
CA PHE A 233 -2.48 1.10 7.04
C PHE A 233 -1.35 0.69 6.09
N PHE A 234 -0.42 1.60 5.76
CA PHE A 234 0.81 1.24 5.06
C PHE A 234 1.84 0.54 5.95
N SER A 235 1.59 0.47 7.26
CA SER A 235 2.42 -0.21 8.27
C SER A 235 1.79 -1.50 8.78
N ALA A 236 0.58 -1.85 8.31
CA ALA A 236 -0.15 -3.07 8.67
C ALA A 236 -0.04 -4.12 7.54
N PRO A 237 -0.25 -5.42 7.83
CA PRO A 237 -0.25 -6.48 6.80
C PRO A 237 -1.55 -6.43 5.98
N TYR A 238 -1.68 -5.38 5.18
CA TYR A 238 -2.89 -4.88 4.57
C TYR A 238 -2.65 -4.56 3.08
N THR A 239 -3.69 -4.67 2.26
CA THR A 239 -3.60 -4.49 0.79
C THR A 239 -3.26 -3.07 0.33
N GLU A 240 -3.39 -2.07 1.20
CA GLU A 240 -3.30 -0.63 0.89
C GLU A 240 -2.04 -0.26 0.12
N SER A 241 -0.86 -0.62 0.63
CA SER A 241 0.41 -0.27 -0.01
C SER A 241 0.61 -0.98 -1.35
N LEU A 242 0.21 -2.25 -1.44
CA LEU A 242 0.32 -3.02 -2.69
C LEU A 242 -0.61 -2.47 -3.77
N PHE A 243 -1.83 -2.10 -3.38
CA PHE A 243 -2.78 -1.47 -4.29
C PHE A 243 -2.30 -0.09 -4.74
N LEU A 244 -1.73 0.70 -3.83
CA LEU A 244 -1.18 2.01 -4.12
C LEU A 244 -0.03 1.91 -5.14
N VAL A 245 0.98 1.08 -4.91
CA VAL A 245 2.09 0.93 -5.87
C VAL A 245 1.61 0.37 -7.21
N ALA A 246 0.67 -0.58 -7.20
CA ALA A 246 0.12 -1.13 -8.43
C ALA A 246 -0.64 -0.08 -9.24
N SER A 247 -1.44 0.76 -8.58
CA SER A 247 -2.20 1.82 -9.25
C SER A 247 -1.31 2.91 -9.82
N ILE A 248 -0.34 3.39 -9.04
CA ILE A 248 0.62 4.41 -9.48
C ILE A 248 1.53 3.85 -10.59
N GLY A 249 2.03 2.62 -10.42
CA GLY A 249 2.89 1.94 -11.39
C GLY A 249 2.18 1.70 -12.72
N ALA A 250 0.94 1.20 -12.69
CA ALA A 250 0.13 1.02 -13.89
C ALA A 250 -0.01 2.33 -14.65
N TRP A 251 -0.38 3.41 -13.95
CA TRP A 251 -0.49 4.73 -14.55
C TRP A 251 0.84 5.26 -15.10
N TYR A 252 1.91 5.18 -14.31
CA TYR A 252 3.25 5.67 -14.66
C TYR A 252 3.74 5.07 -15.97
N HIS A 253 3.62 3.75 -16.10
CA HIS A 253 4.04 3.02 -17.29
C HIS A 253 3.05 3.17 -18.45
N PHE A 254 1.75 3.33 -18.16
CA PHE A 254 0.73 3.57 -19.18
C PHE A 254 0.96 4.89 -19.91
N ARG A 255 1.20 5.99 -19.19
CA ARG A 255 1.54 7.31 -19.79
C ARG A 255 2.82 7.29 -20.64
N ARG A 256 3.69 6.32 -20.41
CA ARG A 256 4.97 6.14 -21.12
C ARG A 256 4.87 5.14 -22.28
N HIS A 257 3.68 4.62 -22.56
CA HIS A 257 3.46 3.55 -23.55
C HIS A 257 4.26 2.27 -23.27
N GLU A 258 4.67 2.04 -22.02
CA GLU A 258 5.36 0.82 -21.57
C GLU A 258 4.32 -0.29 -21.29
N ARG A 259 3.64 -0.73 -22.35
CA ARG A 259 2.42 -1.54 -22.31
C ARG A 259 2.52 -2.80 -21.46
N ILE A 260 3.64 -3.53 -21.53
CA ILE A 260 3.83 -4.78 -20.78
C ILE A 260 3.88 -4.50 -19.27
N ARG A 261 4.65 -3.50 -18.86
CA ARG A 261 4.75 -3.08 -17.44
C ARG A 261 3.42 -2.53 -16.94
N ALA A 262 2.77 -1.68 -17.73
CA ALA A 262 1.45 -1.15 -17.42
C ALA A 262 0.41 -2.28 -17.24
N SER A 263 0.45 -3.30 -18.09
CA SER A 263 -0.44 -4.48 -18.00
C SER A 263 -0.16 -5.30 -16.74
N GLY A 264 1.10 -5.54 -16.41
CA GLY A 264 1.48 -6.29 -15.20
C GLY A 264 1.01 -5.57 -13.93
N TRP A 265 1.22 -4.26 -13.84
CA TRP A 265 0.74 -3.46 -12.72
C TRP A 265 -0.78 -3.35 -12.68
N GLY A 266 -1.44 -3.20 -13.84
CA GLY A 266 -2.89 -3.15 -13.93
C GLY A 266 -3.52 -4.45 -13.46
N LEU A 267 -3.02 -5.60 -13.93
CA LEU A 267 -3.44 -6.92 -13.48
C LEU A 267 -3.27 -7.09 -11.96
N LEU A 268 -2.12 -6.67 -11.43
CA LEU A 268 -1.85 -6.72 -9.99
C LEU A 268 -2.84 -5.86 -9.20
N ALA A 269 -3.17 -4.65 -9.66
CA ALA A 269 -4.15 -3.78 -9.01
C ALA A 269 -5.52 -4.48 -8.91
N GLY A 270 -5.97 -5.09 -10.02
CA GLY A 270 -7.21 -5.88 -10.08
C GLY A 270 -7.24 -7.11 -9.16
N LEU A 271 -6.09 -7.74 -8.95
CA LEU A 271 -5.94 -8.90 -8.05
C LEU A 271 -5.69 -8.52 -6.59
N THR A 272 -5.55 -7.23 -6.27
CA THR A 272 -5.21 -6.78 -4.91
C THR A 272 -6.45 -6.44 -4.09
N ARG A 273 -7.50 -5.87 -4.70
CA ARG A 273 -8.71 -5.43 -3.99
C ARG A 273 -9.96 -5.49 -4.86
N PRO A 274 -11.15 -5.62 -4.25
CA PRO A 274 -12.44 -5.51 -4.93
C PRO A 274 -12.59 -4.28 -5.82
N ASN A 275 -12.15 -3.12 -5.37
CA ASN A 275 -12.25 -1.85 -6.12
C ASN A 275 -11.09 -1.63 -7.11
N GLY A 276 -10.12 -2.56 -7.20
CA GLY A 276 -8.94 -2.36 -8.03
C GLY A 276 -9.24 -2.34 -9.53
N PHE A 277 -10.31 -3.00 -9.97
CA PHE A 277 -10.72 -2.97 -11.38
C PHE A 277 -11.15 -1.59 -11.86
N PHE A 278 -11.58 -0.69 -10.96
CA PHE A 278 -11.99 0.67 -11.33
C PHE A 278 -10.89 1.47 -11.99
N LEU A 279 -9.61 1.11 -11.77
CA LEU A 279 -8.47 1.68 -12.47
C LEU A 279 -8.56 1.54 -14.00
N SER A 280 -9.34 0.59 -14.50
CA SER A 280 -9.57 0.43 -15.94
C SER A 280 -10.24 1.64 -16.57
N VAL A 281 -11.16 2.30 -15.83
CA VAL A 281 -11.91 3.46 -16.32
C VAL A 281 -11.01 4.67 -16.59
N PRO A 282 -10.22 5.19 -15.63
CA PRO A 282 -9.37 6.34 -15.88
C PRO A 282 -8.25 6.03 -16.89
N LEU A 283 -7.70 4.82 -16.93
CA LEU A 283 -6.77 4.43 -17.99
C LEU A 283 -7.44 4.41 -19.37
N GLY A 284 -8.68 3.92 -19.44
CA GLY A 284 -9.49 3.93 -20.66
C GLY A 284 -9.81 5.35 -21.14
N LEU A 285 -10.09 6.27 -20.22
CA LEU A 285 -10.28 7.70 -20.55
C LEU A 285 -9.02 8.29 -21.18
N ILE A 286 -7.83 7.98 -20.65
CA ILE A 286 -6.57 8.40 -21.25
C ILE A 286 -6.41 7.80 -22.64
N ALA A 287 -6.67 6.50 -22.80
CA ALA A 287 -6.58 5.78 -24.07
C ALA A 287 -7.50 6.35 -25.16
N LEU A 288 -8.72 6.78 -24.76
CA LEU A 288 -9.73 7.31 -25.68
C LEU A 288 -9.51 8.78 -26.03
N SER A 289 -8.87 9.56 -25.16
CA SER A 289 -8.70 11.01 -25.34
C SER A 289 -8.09 11.44 -26.69
N PRO A 290 -7.07 10.77 -27.27
CA PRO A 290 -6.50 11.15 -28.55
C PRO A 290 -7.37 10.71 -29.73
N LEU A 291 -8.13 9.61 -29.57
CA LEU A 291 -9.07 9.10 -30.57
C LEU A 291 -10.25 10.06 -30.75
N LEU A 292 -10.79 10.58 -29.64
CA LEU A 292 -11.88 11.56 -29.64
C LEU A 292 -11.44 12.89 -30.26
N ARG A 293 -10.22 13.36 -29.97
CA ARG A 293 -9.66 14.59 -30.57
C ARG A 293 -9.45 14.45 -32.08
N ARG A 294 -8.98 13.30 -32.57
CA ARG A 294 -8.82 13.03 -34.02
C ARG A 294 -10.15 12.94 -34.76
N ARG A 295 -11.21 12.46 -34.11
CA ARG A 295 -12.55 12.38 -34.69
C ARG A 295 -13.20 13.77 -34.76
N ALA A 296 -13.09 14.55 -33.68
CA ALA A 296 -13.56 15.93 -33.65
C ALA A 296 -12.88 16.82 -34.72
N THR A 297 -11.57 16.66 -34.96
CA THR A 297 -10.89 17.40 -36.02
C THR A 297 -11.20 16.89 -37.43
N ARG A 298 -11.51 15.59 -37.60
CA ARG A 298 -12.02 15.06 -38.88
C ARG A 298 -13.43 15.54 -39.20
N ASP A 299 -14.30 15.63 -38.20
CA ASP A 299 -15.68 16.10 -38.38
C ASP A 299 -15.76 17.64 -38.51
N ALA A 300 -14.82 18.38 -37.89
CA ALA A 300 -14.69 19.83 -38.04
C ALA A 300 -13.89 20.28 -39.29
N GLY A 301 -13.23 19.35 -40.00
CA GLY A 301 -12.22 19.64 -41.02
C GLY A 301 -12.54 19.01 -42.37
N ARG A 302 -13.55 19.56 -43.08
CA ARG A 302 -13.71 19.40 -44.54
C ARG A 302 -12.98 20.52 -45.32
N GLY A 303 -11.91 21.09 -44.74
CA GLY A 303 -11.11 22.15 -45.33
C GLY A 303 -9.65 22.05 -44.89
N THR A 304 -8.76 22.13 -45.89
CA THR A 304 -7.30 22.27 -45.86
C THR A 304 -6.48 21.10 -45.28
N ARG A 305 -6.15 20.16 -46.18
CA ARG A 305 -4.99 19.27 -46.04
C ARG A 305 -3.72 20.11 -46.04
N ASP A 306 -2.99 20.10 -44.94
CA ASP A 306 -1.58 20.51 -44.93
C ASP A 306 -0.71 19.26 -44.74
N ALA A 307 0.01 18.90 -45.79
CA ALA A 307 0.86 17.72 -45.85
C ALA A 307 2.30 18.13 -45.54
N GLY A 308 2.74 18.01 -44.29
CA GLY A 308 4.12 18.37 -43.98
C GLY A 308 4.52 18.36 -42.50
N ARG A 309 4.60 17.17 -41.89
CA ARG A 309 5.62 16.78 -40.90
C ARG A 309 5.30 15.39 -40.36
N GLY A 310 6.06 14.41 -40.83
CA GLY A 310 6.02 13.05 -40.29
C GLY A 310 6.58 12.99 -38.88
N THR A 311 5.73 13.10 -37.87
CA THR A 311 5.94 12.33 -36.65
C THR A 311 5.44 10.92 -36.94
N ARG A 312 6.26 9.90 -36.66
CA ARG A 312 5.80 8.51 -36.60
C ARG A 312 4.80 8.40 -35.43
N ASP A 313 3.57 8.84 -35.67
CA ASP A 313 2.43 8.66 -34.78
C ASP A 313 2.08 7.19 -34.77
N GLN A 314 2.70 6.42 -33.86
CA GLN A 314 2.16 5.13 -33.45
C GLN A 314 0.84 5.41 -32.72
N GLY A 315 -0.24 5.52 -33.49
CA GLY A 315 -1.54 5.95 -32.99
C GLY A 315 -1.99 5.12 -31.77
N PRO A 316 -2.50 5.77 -30.71
CA PRO A 316 -3.13 5.08 -29.60
C PRO A 316 -4.46 4.54 -30.10
N GLY A 317 -4.50 3.25 -30.42
CA GLY A 317 -5.67 2.60 -31.02
C GLY A 317 -5.67 1.12 -30.68
N THR A 318 -6.73 0.66 -30.00
CA THR A 318 -6.99 -0.72 -29.57
C THR A 318 -6.02 -1.31 -28.54
N ARG A 319 -4.70 -1.25 -28.75
CA ARG A 319 -3.71 -1.83 -27.81
C ARG A 319 -3.75 -1.16 -26.43
N ASP A 320 -3.85 0.17 -26.40
CA ASP A 320 -3.91 0.90 -25.13
C ASP A 320 -5.25 0.68 -24.41
N LEU A 321 -6.33 0.38 -25.16
CA LEU A 321 -7.62 -0.04 -24.58
C LEU A 321 -7.49 -1.42 -23.93
N LEU A 322 -6.85 -2.38 -24.60
CA LEU A 322 -6.57 -3.70 -24.02
C LEU A 322 -5.73 -3.59 -22.75
N VAL A 323 -4.67 -2.77 -22.76
CA VAL A 323 -3.86 -2.52 -21.56
C VAL A 323 -4.71 -1.88 -20.45
N SER A 324 -5.58 -0.92 -20.79
CA SER A 324 -6.47 -0.28 -19.82
C SER A 324 -7.46 -1.27 -19.18
N ALA A 325 -7.83 -2.36 -19.86
CA ALA A 325 -8.74 -3.37 -19.31
C ALA A 325 -8.06 -4.37 -18.34
N THR A 326 -6.73 -4.36 -18.21
CA THR A 326 -6.00 -5.33 -17.38
C THR A 326 -6.37 -5.34 -15.89
N PRO A 327 -6.73 -4.22 -15.22
CA PRO A 327 -7.27 -4.27 -13.86
C PRO A 327 -8.59 -5.02 -13.78
N ALA A 328 -9.49 -4.85 -14.75
CA ALA A 328 -10.73 -5.62 -14.81
C ALA A 328 -10.45 -7.11 -15.04
N ILE A 329 -9.49 -7.44 -15.92
CA ILE A 329 -9.06 -8.83 -16.13
C ILE A 329 -8.53 -9.45 -14.83
N GLY A 330 -7.74 -8.71 -14.05
CA GLY A 330 -7.23 -9.19 -12.74
C GLY A 330 -8.36 -9.57 -11.78
N MET A 331 -9.38 -8.72 -11.69
CA MET A 331 -10.57 -9.02 -10.89
C MET A 331 -11.35 -10.23 -11.42
N LEU A 332 -11.47 -10.36 -12.75
CA LEU A 332 -12.17 -11.49 -13.38
C LEU A 332 -11.45 -12.82 -13.17
N ILE A 333 -10.11 -12.85 -13.12
CA ILE A 333 -9.34 -14.05 -12.77
C ILE A 333 -9.73 -14.54 -11.38
N TYR A 334 -9.77 -13.65 -10.38
CA TYR A 334 -10.19 -14.04 -9.04
C TYR A 334 -11.67 -14.42 -8.98
N SER A 335 -12.52 -13.71 -9.72
CA SER A 335 -13.96 -14.05 -9.83
C SER A 335 -14.18 -15.44 -10.45
N ALA A 336 -13.35 -15.86 -11.42
CA ALA A 336 -13.38 -17.21 -11.96
C ALA A 336 -13.00 -18.27 -10.91
N TYR A 337 -11.97 -18.00 -10.10
CA TYR A 337 -11.61 -18.85 -8.96
C TYR A 337 -12.75 -18.94 -7.93
N ILE A 338 -13.38 -17.82 -7.60
CA ILE A 338 -14.53 -17.79 -6.68
C ILE A 338 -15.75 -18.51 -7.27
N LYS A 339 -15.99 -18.43 -8.59
CA LYS A 339 -17.02 -19.22 -9.25
C LYS A 339 -16.78 -20.72 -9.06
N HIS A 340 -15.53 -21.17 -9.22
CA HIS A 340 -15.17 -22.56 -9.01
C HIS A 340 -15.41 -23.00 -7.56
N LEU A 341 -15.05 -22.17 -6.59
CA LEU A 341 -15.20 -22.48 -5.16
C LEU A 341 -16.65 -22.40 -4.64
N THR A 342 -17.45 -21.48 -5.16
CA THR A 342 -18.75 -21.11 -4.57
C THR A 342 -19.96 -21.32 -5.50
N GLY A 343 -19.71 -21.60 -6.78
CA GLY A 343 -20.72 -21.61 -7.84
C GLY A 343 -21.12 -20.22 -8.35
N ALA A 344 -20.73 -19.12 -7.69
CA ALA A 344 -21.12 -17.76 -8.03
C ALA A 344 -19.93 -16.92 -8.53
N TRP A 345 -20.04 -16.31 -9.71
CA TRP A 345 -18.99 -15.46 -10.30
C TRP A 345 -18.50 -14.34 -9.37
N PHE A 346 -19.43 -13.62 -8.75
CA PHE A 346 -19.13 -12.49 -7.87
C PHE A 346 -19.49 -12.82 -6.41
N GLY A 347 -19.21 -14.06 -5.97
CA GLY A 347 -19.45 -14.48 -4.59
C GLY A 347 -18.80 -13.55 -3.55
N TRP A 348 -17.64 -12.97 -3.89
CA TRP A 348 -16.96 -11.97 -3.05
C TRP A 348 -17.78 -10.68 -2.87
N VAL A 349 -18.58 -10.24 -3.86
CA VAL A 349 -19.49 -9.08 -3.73
C VAL A 349 -20.62 -9.42 -2.76
N ARG A 350 -21.25 -10.59 -2.94
CA ARG A 350 -22.38 -11.03 -2.10
C ARG A 350 -21.99 -11.09 -0.64
N LEU A 351 -20.75 -11.50 -0.36
CA LEU A 351 -20.25 -11.61 1.00
C LEU A 351 -20.09 -10.26 1.71
N HIS A 352 -19.99 -9.13 0.99
CA HIS A 352 -19.90 -7.81 1.63
C HIS A 352 -21.15 -7.50 2.48
N ALA A 353 -22.30 -8.11 2.18
CA ALA A 353 -23.50 -8.00 3.00
C ALA A 353 -23.30 -8.56 4.43
N ALA A 354 -22.42 -9.55 4.62
CA ALA A 354 -22.09 -10.09 5.95
C ALA A 354 -21.28 -9.13 6.84
N TRP A 355 -20.72 -8.06 6.24
CA TRP A 355 -20.13 -6.92 6.96
C TRP A 355 -21.09 -5.72 7.03
N GLY A 356 -22.39 -5.94 6.83
CA GLY A 356 -23.41 -4.88 6.88
C GLY A 356 -23.38 -3.92 5.69
N ARG A 357 -22.59 -4.19 4.64
CA ARG A 357 -22.55 -3.35 3.44
C ARG A 357 -23.68 -3.71 2.49
N THR A 358 -24.70 -2.85 2.42
CA THR A 358 -25.86 -3.02 1.54
C THR A 358 -26.20 -1.70 0.85
N TYR A 359 -26.46 -1.74 -0.47
CA TYR A 359 -26.88 -0.56 -1.23
C TYR A 359 -28.32 -0.10 -0.94
N SER A 360 -29.06 -0.83 -0.10
CA SER A 360 -30.46 -0.55 0.25
C SER A 360 -30.62 0.48 1.37
N THR A 361 -29.53 0.93 2.00
CA THR A 361 -29.59 1.94 3.07
C THR A 361 -29.64 3.36 2.49
N PRO A 362 -30.62 4.19 2.87
CA PRO A 362 -30.65 5.61 2.48
C PRO A 362 -29.36 6.33 2.88
N VAL A 363 -28.90 7.29 2.08
CA VAL A 363 -27.69 8.10 2.37
C VAL A 363 -27.81 8.85 3.70
N THR A 364 -29.03 9.10 4.19
CA THR A 364 -29.27 9.66 5.52
C THR A 364 -28.82 8.75 6.67
N ARG A 365 -28.63 7.45 6.41
CA ARG A 365 -28.03 6.48 7.34
C ARG A 365 -26.55 6.22 7.06
N ALA A 366 -25.93 6.97 6.14
CA ALA A 366 -24.50 6.88 5.89
C ALA A 366 -23.66 7.40 7.06
N PHE A 367 -24.27 8.24 7.90
CA PHE A 367 -23.72 8.77 9.15
C PHE A 367 -24.40 8.07 10.33
N SER A 368 -23.64 7.73 11.36
CA SER A 368 -24.15 7.14 12.60
C SER A 368 -24.85 8.16 13.52
N TRP A 369 -24.74 9.45 13.22
CA TRP A 369 -25.30 10.54 14.01
C TRP A 369 -26.44 11.27 13.29
N PRO A 370 -27.35 11.94 14.02
CA PRO A 370 -28.48 12.65 13.44
C PRO A 370 -28.06 13.70 12.39
N PRO A 371 -28.75 13.79 11.24
CA PRO A 371 -28.54 14.88 10.29
C PRO A 371 -28.88 16.22 10.95
N GLY A 372 -27.88 17.08 11.15
CA GLY A 372 -28.02 18.39 11.80
C GLY A 372 -27.02 18.61 12.94
N ASP A 373 -26.51 17.54 13.54
CA ASP A 373 -25.43 17.64 14.52
C ASP A 373 -24.11 17.97 13.81
N GLY A 374 -23.43 19.01 14.29
CA GLY A 374 -22.13 19.41 13.77
C GLY A 374 -21.05 18.36 14.07
N LEU A 375 -19.93 18.42 13.34
CA LEU A 375 -18.83 17.45 13.48
C LEU A 375 -18.28 17.35 14.91
N LEU A 376 -18.32 18.44 15.68
CA LEU A 376 -17.88 18.46 17.08
C LEU A 376 -18.82 17.64 17.99
N ALA A 377 -20.13 17.71 17.76
CA ALA A 377 -21.10 16.89 18.46
C ALA A 377 -20.94 15.41 18.07
N ALA A 378 -20.76 15.14 16.78
CA ALA A 378 -20.46 13.80 16.27
C ALA A 378 -19.16 13.22 16.85
N ALA A 379 -18.13 14.03 17.08
CA ALA A 379 -16.89 13.59 17.72
C ALA A 379 -17.12 13.14 19.18
N GLY A 380 -18.13 13.71 19.86
CA GLY A 380 -18.51 13.30 21.22
C GLY A 380 -19.35 12.02 21.26
N THR A 381 -20.19 11.78 20.26
CA THR A 381 -21.15 10.64 20.24
C THR A 381 -20.69 9.45 19.39
N SER A 382 -19.93 9.70 18.33
CA SER A 382 -19.43 8.73 17.35
C SER A 382 -18.02 9.11 16.86
N PRO A 383 -17.01 9.12 17.74
CA PRO A 383 -15.67 9.63 17.44
C PRO A 383 -14.99 8.95 16.24
N PHE A 384 -15.19 7.64 16.09
CA PHE A 384 -14.54 6.86 15.02
C PHE A 384 -15.13 7.16 13.64
N ASP A 385 -16.45 7.33 13.58
CA ASP A 385 -17.11 7.74 12.35
C ASP A 385 -16.80 9.20 12.03
N ALA A 386 -16.71 10.07 13.04
CA ALA A 386 -16.23 11.45 12.84
C ALA A 386 -14.81 11.48 12.24
N LEU A 387 -13.89 10.62 12.71
CA LEU A 387 -12.56 10.47 12.11
C LEU A 387 -12.63 9.98 10.65
N ASN A 388 -13.44 8.97 10.35
CA ASN A 388 -13.61 8.49 8.97
C ASN A 388 -14.25 9.56 8.06
N ALA A 389 -15.18 10.35 8.59
CA ALA A 389 -15.80 11.47 7.89
C ALA A 389 -14.79 12.57 7.54
N LEU A 390 -13.78 12.82 8.38
CA LEU A 390 -12.67 13.71 8.01
C LEU A 390 -11.94 13.23 6.74
N GLY A 391 -11.80 11.90 6.57
CA GLY A 391 -11.29 11.32 5.34
C GLY A 391 -12.16 11.67 4.13
N LEU A 392 -13.48 11.48 4.24
CA LEU A 392 -14.44 11.81 3.19
C LEU A 392 -14.43 13.31 2.86
N ILE A 393 -14.50 14.17 3.88
CA ILE A 393 -14.44 15.63 3.73
C ILE A 393 -13.15 16.03 3.02
N PHE A 394 -12.01 15.46 3.43
CA PHE A 394 -10.72 15.69 2.78
C PHE A 394 -10.75 15.30 1.30
N ALA A 395 -11.30 14.13 0.96
CA ALA A 395 -11.42 13.70 -0.44
C ALA A 395 -12.31 14.63 -1.26
N VAL A 396 -13.50 14.97 -0.74
CA VAL A 396 -14.47 15.86 -1.40
C VAL A 396 -13.90 17.26 -1.60
N ALA A 397 -13.27 17.84 -0.57
CA ALA A 397 -12.66 19.16 -0.64
C ALA A 397 -11.55 19.24 -1.71
N LEU A 398 -10.82 18.14 -1.92
CA LEU A 398 -9.76 18.07 -2.90
C LEU A 398 -10.21 17.59 -4.28
N LEU A 399 -11.44 17.12 -4.48
CA LEU A 399 -11.94 16.71 -5.81
C LEU A 399 -11.82 17.84 -6.85
N TRP A 400 -12.19 19.06 -6.46
CA TRP A 400 -12.07 20.22 -7.34
C TRP A 400 -10.60 20.56 -7.68
N PRO A 401 -9.69 20.68 -6.70
CA PRO A 401 -8.25 20.74 -6.95
C PRO A 401 -7.72 19.61 -7.85
N VAL A 402 -8.14 18.36 -7.64
CA VAL A 402 -7.73 17.21 -8.48
C VAL A 402 -8.17 17.45 -9.93
N LEU A 403 -9.44 17.80 -10.14
CA LEU A 403 -10.00 18.05 -11.46
C LEU A 403 -9.25 19.18 -12.19
N ARG A 404 -8.91 20.26 -11.48
CA ARG A 404 -8.33 21.48 -12.07
C ARG A 404 -6.82 21.46 -12.20
N ARG A 405 -6.10 20.78 -11.29
CA ARG A 405 -4.63 20.80 -11.23
C ARG A 405 -3.99 19.50 -11.73
N VAL A 406 -4.68 18.37 -11.63
CA VAL A 406 -4.11 17.05 -11.96
C VAL A 406 -4.79 16.46 -13.19
N GLY A 407 -6.12 16.52 -13.27
CA GLY A 407 -6.89 16.20 -14.48
C GLY A 407 -8.12 15.31 -14.26
N ILE A 408 -8.96 15.21 -15.29
CA ILE A 408 -10.24 14.48 -15.25
C ILE A 408 -10.07 12.99 -14.90
N PRO A 409 -9.17 12.20 -15.53
CA PRO A 409 -9.13 10.78 -15.23
C PRO A 409 -8.73 10.51 -13.77
N TRP A 410 -7.96 11.42 -13.15
CA TRP A 410 -7.65 11.33 -11.72
C TRP A 410 -8.86 11.59 -10.82
N ALA A 411 -9.68 12.59 -11.15
CA ALA A 411 -10.91 12.85 -10.41
C ALA A 411 -11.87 11.65 -10.51
N VAL A 412 -11.95 11.03 -11.69
CA VAL A 412 -12.74 9.80 -11.91
C VAL A 412 -12.20 8.64 -11.06
N PHE A 413 -10.87 8.46 -10.99
CA PHE A 413 -10.27 7.45 -10.11
C PHE A 413 -10.68 7.63 -8.65
N VAL A 414 -10.62 8.87 -8.12
CA VAL A 414 -11.03 9.17 -6.75
C VAL A 414 -12.53 8.88 -6.55
N LEU A 415 -13.39 9.36 -7.44
CA LEU A 415 -14.84 9.18 -7.34
C LEU A 415 -15.24 7.71 -7.34
N LEU A 416 -14.69 6.90 -8.25
CA LEU A 416 -15.01 5.48 -8.35
C LEU A 416 -14.56 4.68 -7.12
N ASN A 417 -13.54 5.14 -6.39
CA ASN A 417 -13.05 4.47 -5.19
C ASN A 417 -13.69 4.96 -3.89
N ILE A 418 -14.41 6.09 -3.92
CA ILE A 418 -15.06 6.68 -2.74
C ILE A 418 -16.59 6.52 -2.77
N VAL A 419 -17.22 6.79 -3.91
CA VAL A 419 -18.69 6.82 -4.02
C VAL A 419 -19.32 5.45 -3.80
N PRO A 420 -18.90 4.36 -4.48
CA PRO A 420 -19.55 3.06 -4.27
C PRO A 420 -19.42 2.53 -2.83
N PRO A 421 -18.24 2.59 -2.18
CA PRO A 421 -18.12 2.22 -0.77
C PRO A 421 -18.99 3.06 0.17
N PHE A 422 -19.02 4.39 -0.03
CA PHE A 422 -19.87 5.29 0.76
C PHE A 422 -21.36 4.94 0.64
N LEU A 423 -21.83 4.68 -0.58
CA LEU A 423 -23.23 4.30 -0.80
C LEU A 423 -23.57 2.91 -0.25
N SER A 424 -22.60 2.00 -0.15
CA SER A 424 -22.83 0.64 0.34
C SER A 424 -22.66 0.47 1.84
N GLY A 425 -21.85 1.30 2.49
CA GLY A 425 -21.42 1.07 3.88
C GLY A 425 -21.25 2.35 4.71
N GLY A 426 -21.68 3.50 4.21
CA GLY A 426 -21.55 4.77 4.92
C GLY A 426 -20.10 5.15 5.17
N LEU A 427 -19.78 5.57 6.39
CA LEU A 427 -18.43 5.97 6.80
C LEU A 427 -17.48 4.81 7.09
N LEU A 428 -17.98 3.57 7.11
CA LEU A 428 -17.21 2.36 7.42
C LEU A 428 -15.94 2.26 6.56
N SER A 429 -14.78 2.40 7.19
CA SER A 429 -13.46 2.34 6.55
C SER A 429 -13.19 3.43 5.48
N LEU A 430 -13.99 4.50 5.39
CA LEU A 430 -13.76 5.51 4.34
C LEU A 430 -12.42 6.22 4.47
N GLY A 431 -12.01 6.53 5.70
CA GLY A 431 -10.70 7.15 5.92
C GLY A 431 -9.54 6.24 5.47
N ARG A 432 -9.69 4.92 5.66
CA ARG A 432 -8.74 3.94 5.12
C ARG A 432 -8.68 3.99 3.59
N LEU A 433 -9.81 4.10 2.91
CA LEU A 433 -9.86 4.13 1.44
C LEU A 433 -9.19 5.38 0.86
N THR A 434 -9.34 6.54 1.51
CA THR A 434 -8.75 7.81 1.07
C THR A 434 -7.22 7.80 1.11
N SER A 435 -6.60 6.99 1.97
CA SER A 435 -5.14 6.83 2.01
C SER A 435 -4.56 6.33 0.67
N THR A 436 -5.32 5.54 -0.09
CA THR A 436 -4.87 5.01 -1.39
C THR A 436 -5.18 5.94 -2.57
N GLN A 437 -5.86 7.06 -2.32
CA GLN A 437 -6.25 8.04 -3.33
C GLN A 437 -5.13 9.06 -3.55
N PHE A 438 -3.99 8.59 -4.09
CA PHE A 438 -2.81 9.40 -4.32
C PHE A 438 -3.02 10.71 -5.12
N PRO A 439 -4.02 10.85 -6.03
CA PRO A 439 -4.27 12.14 -6.67
C PRO A 439 -4.65 13.25 -5.70
N LEU A 440 -5.27 12.93 -4.57
CA LEU A 440 -5.59 13.91 -3.52
C LEU A 440 -4.31 14.60 -3.03
N PHE A 441 -3.23 13.84 -2.84
CA PHE A 441 -1.95 14.35 -2.34
C PHE A 441 -1.16 15.12 -3.40
N LEU A 442 -1.27 14.74 -4.66
CA LEU A 442 -0.77 15.55 -5.79
C LEU A 442 -1.49 16.90 -5.82
N ALA A 443 -2.81 16.91 -5.72
CA ALA A 443 -3.60 18.13 -5.74
C ALA A 443 -3.31 19.00 -4.51
N LEU A 444 -3.21 18.41 -3.33
CA LEU A 444 -2.87 19.13 -2.09
C LEU A 444 -1.50 19.80 -2.20
N ALA A 445 -0.47 19.08 -2.66
CA ALA A 445 0.86 19.64 -2.88
C ALA A 445 0.87 20.72 -3.98
N ALA A 446 -0.04 20.64 -4.96
CA ALA A 446 -0.17 21.63 -6.02
C ALA A 446 -0.81 22.95 -5.56
N VAL A 447 -1.70 22.90 -4.56
CA VAL A 447 -2.43 24.09 -4.07
C VAL A 447 -1.84 24.69 -2.80
N LEU A 448 -1.16 23.90 -1.96
CA LEU A 448 -0.57 24.41 -0.74
C LEU A 448 0.61 25.34 -1.03
N PRO A 449 0.69 26.52 -0.37
CA PRO A 449 1.92 27.31 -0.38
C PRO A 449 3.02 26.57 0.41
N PRO A 450 4.30 26.71 0.05
CA PRO A 450 5.40 25.99 0.70
C PRO A 450 5.41 26.13 2.23
N ARG A 451 5.12 27.34 2.74
CA ARG A 451 5.02 27.63 4.18
C ARG A 451 3.93 26.84 4.92
N ALA A 452 2.89 26.39 4.22
CA ALA A 452 1.79 25.62 4.83
C ALA A 452 2.08 24.12 4.86
N VAL A 453 3.05 23.61 4.10
CA VAL A 453 3.36 22.16 4.07
C VAL A 453 3.75 21.67 5.46
N GLY A 454 4.63 22.39 6.18
CA GLY A 454 5.03 22.03 7.54
C GLY A 454 3.85 21.87 8.52
N PRO A 455 3.00 22.88 8.71
CA PRO A 455 1.80 22.78 9.54
C PRO A 455 0.87 21.61 9.18
N TRP A 456 0.65 21.36 7.88
CA TRP A 456 -0.17 20.22 7.44
C TRP A 456 0.48 18.87 7.78
N LEU A 457 1.80 18.74 7.61
CA LEU A 457 2.53 17.54 8.00
C LEU A 457 2.41 17.27 9.50
N VAL A 458 2.53 18.31 10.34
CA VAL A 458 2.39 18.18 11.79
C VAL A 458 0.97 17.76 12.16
N ALA A 459 -0.05 18.43 11.61
CA ALA A 459 -1.45 18.07 11.86
C ALA A 459 -1.73 16.61 11.45
N PHE A 460 -1.31 16.22 10.25
CA PHE A 460 -1.46 14.86 9.76
C PHE A 460 -0.74 13.84 10.66
N ALA A 461 0.50 14.11 11.06
CA ALA A 461 1.27 13.21 11.93
C ALA A 461 0.62 13.05 13.33
N ILE A 462 0.04 14.09 13.91
CA ILE A 462 -0.68 14.02 15.19
C ILE A 462 -1.88 13.08 15.07
N PHE A 463 -2.73 13.29 14.06
CA PHE A 463 -3.89 12.43 13.84
C PHE A 463 -3.48 11.00 13.41
N GLN A 464 -2.37 10.84 12.70
CA GLN A 464 -1.79 9.54 12.38
C GLN A 464 -1.36 8.80 13.65
N GLY A 465 -0.73 9.50 14.61
CA GLY A 465 -0.37 8.94 15.91
C GLY A 465 -1.59 8.48 16.70
N LEU A 466 -2.66 9.30 16.72
CA LEU A 466 -3.94 8.93 17.33
C LEU A 466 -4.53 7.67 16.67
N ILE A 467 -4.62 7.64 15.34
CA ILE A 467 -5.16 6.49 14.60
C ILE A 467 -4.29 5.24 14.80
N ALA A 468 -2.95 5.40 14.86
CA ALA A 468 -2.04 4.29 15.15
C ALA A 468 -2.31 3.73 16.54
N ALA A 469 -2.45 4.59 17.55
CA ALA A 469 -2.76 4.17 18.90
C ALA A 469 -4.10 3.41 18.96
N LEU A 470 -5.16 3.94 18.32
CA LEU A 470 -6.46 3.28 18.26
C LEU A 470 -6.37 1.90 17.56
N PHE A 471 -5.77 1.87 16.37
CA PHE A 471 -5.66 0.66 15.55
C PHE A 471 -4.86 -0.45 16.25
N PHE A 472 -3.66 -0.13 16.75
CA PHE A 472 -2.80 -1.13 17.37
C PHE A 472 -3.28 -1.58 18.75
N THR A 473 -4.24 -0.88 19.36
CA THR A 473 -4.83 -1.26 20.64
C THR A 473 -6.24 -1.87 20.51
N TRP A 474 -6.64 -2.36 19.33
CA TRP A 474 -7.96 -2.98 19.09
C TRP A 474 -9.17 -2.07 19.36
N ARG A 475 -8.99 -0.75 19.40
CA ARG A 475 -10.11 0.18 19.52
C ARG A 475 -10.84 0.30 18.17
N PRO A 476 -12.16 0.50 18.17
CA PRO A 476 -12.93 0.56 16.94
C PRO A 476 -12.37 1.60 15.95
N MET A 477 -12.29 1.21 14.68
CA MET A 477 -11.85 2.07 13.57
C MET A 477 -12.71 1.85 12.32
N PHE A 478 -13.49 0.78 12.35
CA PHE A 478 -14.39 0.27 11.33
C PHE A 478 -15.67 -0.13 12.05
#